data_AF-A0A368JJF3-F1
#
_entry.id   AF-A0A368JJF3-F1
#
_cell.length_a   1.000
_cell.length_b   1.000
_cell.length_c   1.000
_cell.angle_alpha   90.00
_cell.angle_beta   90.00
_cell.angle_gamma   90.00
#
_symmetry.space_group_name_H-M   'P 1'
#
loop_
_entity.id
_entity.type
_entity.pdbx_description
1 polymer ?
#
loop_
_entity_poly.entity_id
_entity_poly.type
_entity_poly.pdbx_seq_one_letter_code
_entity_poly.pdbx_strand_id
1 'polypeptide(L)'
;MKDYIVVHYDGNSTNLTYTDTEEDARAYLAALITTNQVRKDDTLSIVRVCDDYLVYFKRRNNTLKTVLGKKAQTSVSWSEFWLGPTQELLTKLYKKLANLGVASGGR
;
A
#
# COMPACT_ATOMS: atom_id res chain seq x y z
N MET A 1 16.70 -2.79 -6.27
CA MET A 1 15.95 -1.53 -6.36
C MET A 1 14.59 -1.83 -5.76
N LYS A 2 13.98 -0.90 -5.02
CA LYS A 2 12.69 -1.20 -4.37
C LYS A 2 11.59 -1.02 -5.40
N ASP A 3 11.12 -2.13 -5.95
CA ASP A 3 10.19 -2.15 -7.09
C ASP A 3 8.73 -2.25 -6.65
N TYR A 4 8.47 -2.45 -5.35
CA TYR A 4 7.12 -2.56 -4.80
C TYR A 4 6.95 -1.73 -3.53
N ILE A 5 5.75 -1.18 -3.38
CA ILE A 5 5.30 -0.43 -2.20
C ILE A 5 4.11 -1.16 -1.61
N VAL A 6 4.25 -1.60 -0.37
CA VAL A 6 3.16 -2.08 0.47
C VAL A 6 2.58 -0.90 1.24
N VAL A 7 1.27 -0.73 1.15
CA VAL A 7 0.52 0.29 1.87
C VAL A 7 -0.41 -0.42 2.87
N HIS A 8 -0.30 -0.04 4.14
CA HIS A 8 -1.24 -0.44 5.18
C HIS A 8 -1.86 0.81 5.79
N TYR A 9 -3.18 0.92 5.70
CA TYR A 9 -3.94 1.99 6.31
C TYR A 9 -4.90 1.41 7.35
N ASP A 10 -4.74 1.86 8.60
CA ASP A 10 -5.49 1.38 9.76
C ASP A 10 -6.77 2.21 10.07
N GLY A 11 -7.15 3.12 9.17
CA GLY A 11 -8.22 4.09 9.38
C GLY A 11 -7.75 5.45 9.93
N ASN A 12 -6.58 5.50 10.57
CA ASN A 12 -6.03 6.70 11.19
C ASN A 12 -4.74 7.20 10.54
N SER A 13 -3.87 6.25 10.19
CA SER A 13 -2.52 6.44 9.73
C SER A 13 -2.19 5.48 8.59
N THR A 14 -1.25 5.88 7.74
CA THR A 14 -0.74 5.01 6.68
C THR A 14 0.72 4.69 6.91
N ASN A 15 1.02 3.39 6.84
CA ASN A 15 2.36 2.85 6.83
C ASN A 15 2.73 2.40 5.41
N LEU A 16 3.96 2.74 5.00
CA LEU A 16 4.52 2.43 3.69
C LEU A 16 5.76 1.59 3.90
N THR A 17 5.80 0.40 3.29
CA THR A 17 6.96 -0.49 3.33
C THR A 17 7.40 -0.78 1.90
N TYR A 18 8.69 -0.61 1.65
CA TYR A 18 9.27 -0.80 0.32
C TYR A 18 9.93 -2.18 0.23
N THR A 19 9.61 -2.94 -0.81
CA THR A 19 10.14 -4.29 -1.03
C THR A 19 10.74 -4.43 -2.44
N ASP A 20 11.64 -5.39 -2.60
CA ASP A 20 12.32 -5.62 -3.88
C ASP A 20 11.48 -6.52 -4.81
N THR A 21 10.68 -7.43 -4.27
CA THR A 21 9.85 -8.38 -5.05
C THR A 21 8.37 -8.33 -4.67
N GLU A 22 7.51 -8.84 -5.56
CA GLU A 22 6.08 -9.04 -5.28
C GLU A 22 5.89 -10.08 -4.17
N GLU A 23 6.67 -11.16 -4.20
CA GLU A 23 6.65 -12.22 -3.19
C GLU A 23 6.95 -11.65 -1.80
N ASP A 24 7.96 -10.80 -1.66
CA ASP A 24 8.29 -10.13 -0.39
C ASP A 24 7.18 -9.19 0.06
N ALA A 25 6.56 -8.44 -0.86
CA ALA A 25 5.44 -7.56 -0.56
C ALA A 25 4.24 -8.34 0.01
N ARG A 26 3.91 -9.47 -0.63
CA ARG A 26 2.83 -10.36 -0.18
C ARG A 26 3.17 -11.06 1.13
N ALA A 27 4.41 -11.50 1.29
CA ALA A 27 4.89 -12.11 2.53
C ALA A 27 4.81 -11.12 3.71
N TYR A 28 5.16 -9.86 3.48
CA TYR A 28 5.03 -8.80 4.48
C TYR A 28 3.58 -8.59 4.90
N LEU A 29 2.65 -8.42 3.96
CA LEU A 29 1.22 -8.32 4.28
C LEU A 29 0.68 -9.57 5.00
N ALA A 30 1.13 -10.76 4.59
CA ALA A 30 0.75 -12.00 5.24
C ALA A 30 1.25 -12.04 6.70
N ALA A 31 2.47 -11.58 6.96
CA ALA A 31 3.03 -11.47 8.30
C ALA A 31 2.23 -10.48 9.19
N LEU A 32 1.81 -9.33 8.64
CA LEU A 32 0.95 -8.40 9.39
C LEU A 32 -0.40 -9.04 9.78
N ILE A 33 -0.97 -9.87 8.89
CA ILE A 33 -2.21 -10.60 9.18
C ILE A 33 -1.98 -11.68 10.24
N THR A 34 -0.94 -12.51 10.10
CA THR A 34 -0.66 -13.59 11.07
C THR A 34 -0.31 -13.08 12.46
N THR A 35 0.31 -11.90 12.54
CA THR A 35 0.66 -11.25 13.80
C THR A 35 -0.46 -10.38 14.38
N ASN A 36 -1.68 -10.43 13.81
CA ASN A 36 -2.85 -9.64 14.23
C ASN A 36 -2.63 -8.11 14.21
N GLN A 37 -1.72 -7.63 13.35
CA GLN A 37 -1.47 -6.20 13.16
C GLN A 37 -2.44 -5.57 12.14
N VAL A 38 -3.21 -6.38 11.42
CA VAL A 38 -4.24 -5.93 10.48
C VAL A 38 -5.62 -6.14 11.08
N ARG A 39 -6.39 -5.07 11.23
CA ARG A 39 -7.80 -5.14 11.64
C ARG A 39 -8.73 -5.40 10.46
N LYS A 40 -9.98 -5.76 10.76
CA LYS A 40 -11.00 -6.07 9.74
C LYS A 40 -11.31 -4.88 8.82
N ASP A 41 -11.15 -3.66 9.31
CA ASP A 41 -11.46 -2.44 8.55
C ASP A 41 -10.24 -1.79 7.89
N ASP A 42 -9.06 -2.38 8.09
CA ASP A 42 -7.82 -1.88 7.52
C ASP A 42 -7.79 -2.09 6.02
N THR A 43 -7.18 -1.13 5.32
CA THR A 43 -6.96 -1.20 3.88
C THR A 43 -5.52 -1.61 3.61
N LEU A 44 -5.34 -2.63 2.78
CA LEU A 44 -4.03 -3.11 2.35
C LEU A 44 -3.92 -2.97 0.83
N SER A 45 -2.75 -2.51 0.37
CA SER A 45 -2.41 -2.55 -1.05
C SER A 45 -0.93 -2.88 -1.29
N ILE A 46 -0.66 -3.41 -2.47
CA ILE A 46 0.69 -3.59 -3.01
C ILE A 46 0.69 -2.93 -4.38
N VAL A 47 1.70 -2.11 -4.62
CA VAL A 47 1.83 -1.41 -5.88
C VAL A 47 3.22 -1.57 -6.44
N ARG A 48 3.31 -1.84 -7.74
CA ARG A 48 4.57 -1.92 -8.47
C ARG A 48 4.96 -0.52 -8.95
N VAL A 49 6.21 -0.15 -8.69
CA VAL A 49 6.72 1.22 -8.88
C VAL A 49 7.05 1.51 -10.34
N CYS A 50 7.53 0.51 -11.09
CA CYS A 50 8.05 0.75 -12.44
C CYS A 50 6.98 1.15 -13.46
N ASP A 51 5.74 0.72 -13.27
CA ASP A 51 4.64 0.92 -14.19
C ASP A 51 3.34 1.28 -13.49
N ASP A 52 3.44 1.66 -12.22
CA ASP A 52 2.32 2.19 -11.50
C ASP A 52 1.14 1.18 -11.40
N TYR A 53 1.46 -0.12 -11.32
CA TYR A 53 0.49 -1.20 -11.36
C TYR A 53 0.04 -1.65 -9.96
N LEU A 54 -1.28 -1.64 -9.72
CA LEU A 54 -1.90 -2.14 -8.49
C LEU A 54 -1.92 -3.68 -8.47
N VAL A 55 -0.92 -4.27 -7.83
CA VAL A 55 -0.75 -5.71 -7.67
C VAL A 55 -1.82 -6.31 -6.75
N TYR A 56 -2.16 -5.56 -5.70
CA TYR A 56 -3.15 -5.96 -4.71
C TYR A 56 -3.82 -4.74 -4.10
N PHE A 57 -5.12 -4.82 -3.90
CA PHE A 57 -5.90 -3.86 -3.13
C PHE A 57 -7.10 -4.54 -2.49
N LYS A 58 -7.27 -4.28 -1.20
CA LYS A 58 -8.44 -4.70 -0.46
C LYS A 58 -8.67 -3.79 0.75
N ARG A 59 -9.89 -3.26 0.86
CA ARG A 59 -10.26 -2.27 1.87
C ARG A 59 -10.65 -2.86 3.23
N ARG A 60 -11.18 -4.08 3.25
CA ARG A 60 -11.74 -4.71 4.46
C ARG A 60 -11.65 -6.22 4.38
N ASN A 61 -11.72 -6.87 5.54
CA ASN A 61 -11.73 -8.33 5.70
C ASN A 61 -10.53 -8.99 5.00
N ASN A 62 -9.34 -8.42 5.21
CA ASN A 62 -8.09 -8.96 4.68
C ASN A 62 -7.83 -10.33 5.28
N THR A 63 -7.49 -11.29 4.43
CA THR A 63 -7.14 -12.65 4.85
C THR A 63 -5.92 -13.11 4.08
N LEU A 64 -5.19 -14.08 4.65
CA LEU A 64 -4.03 -14.71 4.01
C LEU A 64 -4.36 -15.21 2.61
N LYS A 65 -5.52 -15.87 2.45
CA LYS A 65 -5.99 -16.35 1.15
C LYS A 65 -6.09 -15.23 0.11
N THR A 66 -6.49 -14.02 0.52
CA THR A 66 -6.59 -12.89 -0.41
C THR A 66 -5.26 -12.24 -0.72
N VAL A 67 -4.36 -12.13 0.27
CA VAL A 67 -3.01 -11.56 0.07
C VAL A 67 -2.11 -12.49 -0.73
N LEU A 68 -2.16 -13.79 -0.47
CA LEU A 68 -1.35 -14.80 -1.17
C LEU A 68 -1.97 -15.22 -2.52
N GLY A 69 -3.25 -14.91 -2.73
CA GLY A 69 -3.92 -15.19 -3.99
C GLY A 69 -3.42 -14.29 -5.12
N LYS A 70 -2.86 -14.88 -6.17
CA LYS A 70 -2.52 -14.19 -7.43
C LYS A 70 -3.76 -14.01 -8.32
N LYS A 71 -4.84 -13.45 -7.77
CA LYS A 71 -5.97 -13.04 -8.62
C LYS A 71 -5.54 -11.80 -9.39
N ALA A 72 -5.68 -11.83 -10.71
CA ALA A 72 -5.51 -10.64 -11.54
C ALA A 72 -6.44 -9.55 -11.00
N GLN A 73 -5.84 -8.48 -10.47
CA GLN A 73 -6.59 -7.27 -10.19
C GLN A 73 -6.65 -6.42 -11.46
N THR A 74 -7.73 -5.65 -11.60
CA THR A 74 -7.82 -4.63 -12.63
C THR A 74 -6.67 -3.65 -12.45
N SER A 75 -5.94 -3.37 -13.52
CA SER A 75 -4.93 -2.32 -13.57
C SER A 75 -5.62 -0.98 -13.33
N VAL A 76 -5.75 -0.59 -12.07
CA VAL A 76 -6.21 0.76 -11.74
C VAL A 76 -4.97 1.63 -11.84
N SER A 77 -5.03 2.63 -12.71
CA SER A 77 -3.99 3.66 -12.78
C SER A 77 -3.83 4.26 -11.37
N TRP A 78 -2.59 4.45 -10.89
CA TRP A 78 -2.36 5.13 -9.61
C TRP A 78 -3.15 6.43 -9.54
N SER A 79 -3.24 7.21 -10.62
CA SER A 79 -4.00 8.46 -10.64
C SER A 79 -5.48 8.27 -10.31
N GLU A 80 -6.10 7.16 -10.71
CA GLU A 80 -7.49 6.83 -10.36
C GLU A 80 -7.63 6.37 -8.91
N PHE A 81 -6.61 5.67 -8.38
CA PHE A 81 -6.52 5.36 -6.95
C PHE A 81 -6.36 6.62 -6.08
N TRP A 82 -5.63 7.63 -6.57
CA TRP A 82 -5.43 8.95 -5.94
C TRP A 82 -6.63 9.90 -6.09
N LEU A 83 -7.53 9.70 -7.07
CA LEU A 83 -8.63 10.63 -7.37
C LEU A 83 -10.03 10.10 -7.02
N GLY A 84 -10.16 8.82 -6.66
CA GLY A 84 -11.38 8.25 -6.08
C GLY A 84 -11.74 8.86 -4.71
N PRO A 85 -12.97 8.62 -4.19
CA PRO A 85 -13.56 9.32 -3.04
C PRO A 85 -12.86 9.09 -1.67
N THR A 86 -11.67 8.49 -1.66
CA THR A 86 -10.81 8.26 -0.50
C THR A 86 -9.88 9.45 -0.19
N GLN A 87 -10.37 10.69 -0.33
CA GLN A 87 -9.58 11.93 -0.18
C GLN A 87 -8.94 12.14 1.21
N GLU A 88 -9.51 11.59 2.28
CA GLU A 88 -8.98 11.78 3.65
C GLU A 88 -7.70 11.00 3.94
N LEU A 89 -7.52 9.82 3.33
CA LEU A 89 -6.33 8.98 3.46
C LEU A 89 -5.13 9.66 2.78
N LEU A 90 -5.40 10.34 1.66
CA LEU A 90 -4.42 10.92 0.77
C LEU A 90 -3.85 12.25 1.28
N THR A 91 -4.66 13.09 1.91
CA THR A 91 -4.19 14.37 2.48
C THR A 91 -3.16 14.17 3.59
N LYS A 92 -3.30 13.11 4.39
CA LYS A 92 -2.33 12.75 5.44
C LYS A 92 -1.05 12.13 4.87
N LEU A 93 -1.17 11.28 3.85
CA LEU A 93 -0.04 10.67 3.16
C LEU A 93 0.80 11.67 2.37
N TYR A 94 0.16 12.56 1.61
CA TYR A 94 0.83 13.61 0.84
C TYR A 94 1.67 14.50 1.75
N LYS A 95 1.11 14.96 2.88
CA LYS A 95 1.88 15.73 3.88
C LYS A 95 3.09 14.96 4.40
N LYS A 96 2.94 13.66 4.65
CA LYS A 96 4.02 12.83 5.20
C LYS A 96 5.14 12.57 4.17
N LEU A 97 4.78 12.35 2.91
CA LEU A 97 5.72 12.18 1.81
C LEU A 97 6.40 13.50 1.40
N ALA A 98 5.67 14.61 1.39
CA ALA A 98 6.24 15.94 1.18
C ALA A 98 7.26 16.29 2.27
N ASN A 99 6.97 15.97 3.54
CA ASN A 99 7.93 16.17 4.64
C ASN A 99 9.16 15.26 4.55
N LEU A 100 9.04 14.06 3.97
CA LEU A 100 10.18 13.17 3.73
C LEU A 100 11.01 13.60 2.51
N GLY A 101 10.38 14.19 1.49
CA GLY A 101 11.05 14.74 0.31
C GLY A 101 11.71 16.11 0.52
N VAL A 102 11.27 16.88 1.52
CA VAL A 102 11.87 18.19 1.85
C VAL A 102 13.16 18.05 2.70
N ALA A 103 13.47 16.85 3.20
CA ALA A 103 14.69 16.62 3.99
C ALA A 103 15.98 16.41 3.15
N SER A 104 15.92 16.40 1.81
CA SER A 104 17.12 16.23 0.96
C SER A 104 17.44 17.40 0.04
N GLY A 105 16.86 18.59 0.27
CA GLY A 105 17.06 19.75 -0.59
C GLY A 105 17.14 21.06 0.19
N GLY A 106 18.24 21.27 0.90
CA GLY A 106 18.57 22.55 1.52
C GLY A 106 20.08 22.68 1.62
N ARG A 107 20.65 23.55 0.78
CA ARG A 107 22.06 23.96 0.76
C ARG A 107 22.56 24.44 2.12
#